data_AF-A0A7J5WLH2-F1
#
_entry.id   AF-A0A7J5WLH2-F1
#
_cell.length_a   1.000
_cell.length_b   1.000
_cell.length_c   1.000
_cell.angle_alpha   90.00
_cell.angle_beta   90.00
_cell.angle_gamma   90.00
#
_symmetry.space_group_name_H-M   'P 1'
#
loop_
_entity.id
_entity.type
_entity.pdbx_description
1 polymer ?
#
loop_
_entity_poly.entity_id
_entity_poly.type
_entity_poly.pdbx_seq_one_letter_code
_entity_poly.pdbx_strand_id
1 'polypeptide(L)' 'MNQSLKETLTHKINSKTKPLGALGVLENIALQIGLIQQTTNPSIQNPTIVVFAADHGIAATGLVNPYPQAV' A
#
# COMPACT_ATOMS: atom_id res chain seq x y z
N MET A 1 -5.31 9.68 -14.60
CA MET A 1 -5.95 8.48 -14.01
C MET A 1 -7.18 8.13 -14.84
N ASN A 2 -7.43 6.84 -15.11
CA ASN A 2 -8.59 6.39 -15.88
C ASN A 2 -9.88 6.63 -15.08
N GLN A 3 -10.59 7.69 -15.44
CA GLN A 3 -11.79 8.15 -14.73
C GLN A 3 -12.94 7.13 -14.82
N SER A 4 -13.09 6.46 -15.97
CA SER A 4 -14.13 5.45 -16.18
C SER A 4 -13.93 4.21 -15.29
N LEU A 5 -12.66 3.79 -15.11
CA LEU A 5 -12.33 2.66 -14.23
C LEU A 5 -12.61 3.00 -12.77
N LYS A 6 -12.29 4.23 -12.34
CA LYS A 6 -12.57 4.70 -10.97
C LYS A 6 -14.06 4.64 -10.65
N GLU A 7 -14.90 5.08 -11.57
CA GLU A 7 -16.37 5.03 -11.43
C GLU A 7 -16.88 3.59 -11.36
N THR A 8 -16.37 2.72 -12.23
CA THR A 8 -16.73 1.30 -12.25
C THR A 8 -16.35 0.59 -10.94
N LEU A 9 -15.14 0.83 -10.43
CA LEU A 9 -14.67 0.29 -9.15
C LEU A 9 -15.51 0.81 -7.98
N THR A 10 -15.76 2.12 -7.94
CA THR A 10 -16.56 2.77 -6.89
C THR A 10 -17.97 2.19 -6.85
N HIS A 11 -18.61 2.04 -8.02
CA HIS A 11 -19.91 1.39 -8.14
C HIS A 11 -19.86 -0.05 -7.62
N LYS A 12 -18.89 -0.87 -8.07
CA LYS A 12 -18.74 -2.27 -7.63
C LYS A 12 -18.55 -2.39 -6.11
N ILE A 13 -17.84 -1.46 -5.47
CA ILE A 13 -17.64 -1.44 -4.02
C ILE A 13 -18.94 -1.08 -3.29
N ASN A 14 -19.65 -0.05 -3.77
CA ASN A 14 -20.90 0.42 -3.16
C ASN A 14 -22.06 -0.57 -3.33
N SER A 15 -22.08 -1.35 -4.41
CA SER A 15 -23.13 -2.35 -4.68
C SER A 15 -22.92 -3.70 -4.00
N LYS A 16 -21.91 -3.86 -3.13
CA LYS A 16 -21.77 -5.08 -2.31
C LYS A 16 -22.89 -5.15 -1.28
N THR A 17 -23.24 -6.36 -0.83
CA THR A 17 -24.25 -6.61 0.23
C THR A 17 -23.74 -6.15 1.61
N LYS A 18 -23.64 -4.84 1.79
CA LYS A 18 -23.19 -4.12 2.97
C LYS A 18 -23.81 -2.72 2.99
N PRO A 19 -24.03 -2.10 4.16
CA PRO A 19 -24.26 -0.64 4.20
C PRO A 19 -23.09 0.11 3.56
N LEU A 20 -23.36 1.28 2.98
CA LEU A 20 -22.31 2.13 2.41
C LEU A 20 -21.28 2.47 3.49
N GLY A 21 -19.99 2.33 3.17
CA GLY A 21 -18.89 2.60 4.09
C GLY A 21 -18.68 1.56 5.21
N ALA A 22 -19.48 0.50 5.29
CA ALA A 22 -19.39 -0.48 6.38
C ALA A 22 -18.05 -1.23 6.48
N LEU A 23 -17.23 -1.25 5.41
CA LEU A 23 -15.89 -1.84 5.44
C LEU A 23 -14.78 -0.82 5.70
N GLY A 24 -15.14 0.46 5.90
CA GLY A 24 -14.21 1.52 6.27
C GLY A 24 -13.00 1.61 5.33
N VAL A 25 -11.80 1.53 5.92
CA VAL A 25 -10.52 1.68 5.19
C VAL A 25 -10.35 0.65 4.06
N LEU A 26 -10.96 -0.52 4.17
CA LEU A 26 -10.85 -1.57 3.14
C LEU A 26 -11.47 -1.14 1.81
N GLU A 27 -12.46 -0.25 1.81
CA GLU A 27 -13.07 0.28 0.59
C GLU A 27 -12.08 1.16 -0.19
N ASN A 28 -11.33 1.99 0.53
CA ASN A 28 -10.29 2.85 -0.04
C ASN A 28 -9.11 2.02 -0.57
N ILE A 29 -8.68 1.01 0.18
CA ILE A 29 -7.61 0.09 -0.24
C ILE A 29 -8.03 -0.67 -1.50
N ALA A 30 -9.25 -1.20 -1.56
CA ALA A 30 -9.75 -1.91 -2.74
C ALA A 30 -9.80 -1.02 -3.99
N LEU A 31 -10.26 0.23 -3.85
CA LEU A 31 -10.25 1.21 -4.94
C LEU A 31 -8.81 1.52 -5.40
N GLN A 32 -7.90 1.77 -4.45
CA GLN A 32 -6.50 2.08 -4.76
C GLN A 32 -5.80 0.93 -5.49
N ILE A 33 -5.93 -0.31 -5.00
CA ILE A 33 -5.31 -1.48 -5.65
C ILE A 33 -5.92 -1.71 -7.02
N GLY A 34 -7.24 -1.59 -7.18
CA GLY A 34 -7.90 -1.72 -8.48
C GLY A 34 -7.43 -0.68 -9.50
N LEU A 35 -7.18 0.56 -9.06
CA LEU A 35 -6.59 1.61 -9.90
C LEU A 35 -5.12 1.35 -10.23
N ILE A 36 -4.32 0.87 -9.29
CA ILE A 36 -2.91 0.53 -9.55
C ILE A 36 -2.81 -0.63 -10.55
N GLN A 37 -3.62 -1.67 -10.37
CA GLN A 37 -3.60 -2.88 -11.21
C GLN A 37 -4.46 -2.76 -12.48
N GLN A 38 -5.14 -1.62 -12.69
CA GLN A 38 -6.04 -1.38 -13.83
C GLN A 38 -7.11 -2.47 -14.02
N THR A 39 -7.71 -2.95 -12.92
CA THR A 39 -8.71 -4.03 -12.95
C THR A 39 -9.80 -3.81 -11.90
N THR A 40 -11.02 -4.27 -12.19
CA THR A 40 -12.12 -4.30 -11.22
C THR A 40 -12.05 -5.52 -10.29
N ASN A 41 -11.14 -6.45 -10.56
CA ASN A 41 -10.92 -7.65 -9.76
C ASN A 41 -9.45 -7.76 -9.36
N PRO A 42 -8.95 -6.85 -8.51
CA PRO A 42 -7.55 -6.84 -8.12
C PRO A 42 -7.16 -8.12 -7.39
N SER A 43 -5.91 -8.53 -7.55
CA SER A 43 -5.33 -9.70 -6.91
C SER A 43 -3.91 -9.37 -6.43
N ILE A 44 -3.60 -9.69 -5.18
CA ILE A 44 -2.22 -9.60 -4.67
C ILE A 44 -1.62 -11.01 -4.78
N GLN A 45 -0.61 -11.15 -5.62
CA GLN A 45 0.10 -12.40 -5.85
C GLN A 45 1.57 -12.20 -5.50
N ASN A 46 2.15 -13.14 -4.75
CA ASN A 46 3.56 -13.11 -4.32
C ASN A 46 4.00 -11.75 -3.75
N PRO A 47 3.31 -11.21 -2.72
CA PRO A 47 3.73 -9.95 -2.11
C PRO A 47 5.17 -10.07 -1.61
N THR A 48 6.00 -9.09 -1.97
CA THR A 48 7.43 -9.11 -1.67
C THR A 48 7.80 -7.92 -0.81
N ILE A 49 8.55 -8.18 0.26
CA ILE A 49 9.17 -7.14 1.10
C ILE A 49 10.63 -7.05 0.66
N VAL A 50 11.06 -5.86 0.22
CA VAL A 50 12.46 -5.59 -0.13
C VAL A 50 13.06 -4.73 0.97
N VAL A 51 14.05 -5.26 1.69
CA VAL A 51 14.79 -4.55 2.73
C VAL A 51 16.06 -4.00 2.12
N PHE A 52 16.20 -2.67 2.13
CA PHE A 52 17.44 -1.99 1.78
C PHE A 52 18.19 -1.64 3.06
N ALA A 53 19.44 -2.07 3.16
CA ALA A 53 20.33 -1.77 4.27
C ALA A 53 21.57 -1.04 3.73
N ALA A 54 22.00 0.00 4.44
CA ALA A 54 23.20 0.76 4.12
C ALA A 54 23.77 1.38 5.40
N ASP A 55 25.08 1.53 5.43
CA ASP A 55 25.77 2.30 6.46
C ASP A 55 25.65 3.80 6.23
N HIS A 56 25.74 4.55 7.33
CA HIS A 56 25.86 6.01 7.29
C HIS A 56 27.15 6.43 8.00
N GLY A 57 28.02 7.19 7.31
CA GLY A 57 29.34 7.57 7.84
C GLY A 57 29.31 8.37 9.16
N ILE A 58 28.20 9.06 9.45
CA ILE A 58 28.00 9.76 10.73
C ILE A 58 27.98 8.80 11.93
N ALA A 59 27.60 7.53 11.73
CA ALA A 59 27.59 6.51 12.78
C ALA A 59 28.98 6.24 13.36
N ALA A 60 30.04 6.48 12.59
CA ALA A 60 31.43 6.36 13.05
C ALA A 60 31.79 7.38 14.15
N THR A 61 31.02 8.46 14.31
CA THR A 61 31.24 9.45 15.38
C THR A 61 30.77 8.97 16.75
N GLY A 62 29.88 7.96 16.81
CA GLY A 62 29.30 7.45 18.05
C GLY A 62 28.34 8.43 18.75
N LEU A 63 28.00 9.57 18.14
CA LEU A 63 27.19 10.62 18.75
C LEU A 63 25.68 10.48 18.46
N VAL A 64 25.30 9.67 17.48
CA VAL A 64 23.94 9.66 16.90
C VAL A 64 23.25 8.30 16.94
N ASN A 65 23.92 7.28 17.48
CA ASN A 65 23.45 5.90 17.47
C ASN A 65 23.82 5.18 18.78
N PRO A 66 22.87 4.48 19.42
CA PRO A 66 23.14 3.71 20.63
C PRO A 66 23.76 2.32 20.37
N TYR A 67 23.92 1.93 19.10
CA TYR A 67 24.45 0.62 18.68
C TYR A 67 25.70 0.77 17.81
N PRO A 68 26.66 -0.18 17.84
CA PRO A 68 27.83 -0.17 16.98
C PRO A 68 27.46 -0.18 15.49
N GLN A 69 28.29 0.43 14.64
CA GLN A 69 28.01 0.54 13.19
C GLN A 69 27.92 -0.83 12.48
N ALA A 70 28.58 -1.87 12.97
CA ALA A 70 28.60 -3.19 12.33
C ALA A 70 27.29 -4.00 12.48
N VAL A 71 26.20 -3.37 12.93
CA VAL A 71 24.89 -3.98 13.24
C VAL A 71 23.83 -3.41 12.33
#